data_AF-A0A226DBK0-F1
#
_entry.id   AF-A0A226DBK0-F1
#
_cell.length_a   1.000
_cell.length_b   1.000
_cell.length_c   1.000
_cell.angle_alpha   90.00
_cell.angle_beta   90.00
_cell.angle_gamma   90.00
#
_symmetry.space_group_name_H-M   'P 1'
#
loop_
_entity.id
_entity.type
_entity.pdbx_description
1 polymer ?
#
loop_
_entity_poly.entity_id
_entity_poly.type
_entity_poly.pdbx_seq_one_letter_code
_entity_poly.pdbx_strand_id
1 'polypeptide(L)'
;MADLIFKFADSYAKIYNRLPRLAIEYDSKTRRYIAISNIKKLLGSIFNCLVIMWLFTEGPKLLQFFYLVHRSVELGHFPTMLEEPFASPTQLLSIAIITITSGAAPILAGIAYLFNTDIVKFLNELLNLEDDLVQRGLEREEIKRTKKFKGKLSPTSKLFMELVQLIPFFVLYMAPALVVFGMYNNLDPFHFIFYWSPKYRRENVIIRMSINICSFVVLTLAAIFDGQILLGMGMLFAMAAWILLRIVCLIETDYTERRVWMRSGRERRAIIILYNRILLLLVGLAPPQSTITLFAVVGCAIVIVVLNIMSITMYATLPFNVYMMGPTFSIGLVLILNAILKSVSYYEILSKEMLHRWKNDARLVAWGILKEHGRRVVAMRPILVYIGVWRTNLLQINIELLCRWNAAIVDATITVLLTNT
;
A
#
# COMPACT_ATOMS: atom_id res chain seq x y z
N MET A 1 -18.16 5.37 -9.01
CA MET A 1 -17.06 4.83 -8.16
C MET A 1 -16.00 4.14 -9.00
N ALA A 2 -16.35 3.23 -9.92
CA ALA A 2 -15.38 2.61 -10.84
C ALA A 2 -14.51 3.61 -11.61
N ASP A 3 -15.14 4.58 -12.26
CA ASP A 3 -14.43 5.63 -12.98
C ASP A 3 -13.52 6.48 -12.09
N LEU A 4 -13.74 6.51 -10.77
CA LEU A 4 -12.97 7.33 -9.83
C LEU A 4 -11.59 6.71 -9.59
N ILE A 5 -11.54 5.40 -9.38
CA ILE A 5 -10.29 4.71 -9.10
C ILE A 5 -9.45 4.59 -10.37
N PHE A 6 -10.06 4.31 -11.53
CA PHE A 6 -9.35 4.37 -12.80
C PHE A 6 -8.83 5.77 -13.13
N LYS A 7 -9.59 6.84 -12.84
CA LYS A 7 -9.09 8.23 -13.00
C LYS A 7 -7.89 8.53 -12.10
N PHE A 8 -7.89 8.01 -10.87
CA PHE A 8 -6.74 8.14 -9.98
C PHE A 8 -5.52 7.37 -10.51
N ALA A 9 -5.72 6.13 -10.97
CA ALA A 9 -4.69 5.31 -11.61
C ALA A 9 -4.11 5.97 -12.86
N ASP A 10 -4.99 6.55 -13.70
CA ASP A 10 -4.61 7.27 -14.91
C ASP A 10 -3.76 8.53 -14.57
N SER A 11 -4.13 9.28 -13.52
CA SER A 11 -3.38 10.47 -13.07
C SER A 11 -1.99 10.10 -12.55
N TYR A 12 -1.92 9.08 -11.70
CA TYR A 12 -0.65 8.51 -11.20
C TYR A 12 0.26 8.05 -12.35
N ALA A 13 -0.26 7.24 -13.27
CA ALA A 13 0.51 6.73 -14.40
C ALA A 13 1.04 7.86 -15.30
N LYS A 14 0.27 8.93 -15.48
CA LYS A 14 0.71 10.07 -16.30
C LYS A 14 1.96 10.77 -15.76
N ILE A 15 2.16 10.73 -14.45
CA ILE A 15 3.28 11.36 -13.74
C ILE A 15 4.45 10.38 -13.64
N TYR A 16 4.19 9.20 -13.08
CA TYR A 16 5.25 8.26 -12.73
C TYR A 16 5.76 7.41 -13.91
N ASN A 17 5.03 7.29 -15.02
CA ASN A 17 5.55 6.63 -16.23
C ASN A 17 6.68 7.44 -16.92
N ARG A 18 6.96 8.66 -16.45
CA ARG A 18 8.11 9.48 -16.91
C ARG A 18 9.40 9.17 -16.14
N LEU A 19 9.28 8.52 -15.00
CA LEU A 19 10.39 8.13 -14.14
C LEU A 19 10.90 6.73 -14.51
N PRO A 20 12.03 6.26 -13.94
CA PRO A 20 12.53 4.92 -14.19
C PRO A 20 11.46 3.86 -13.96
N ARG A 21 11.47 2.87 -14.85
CA ARG A 21 10.39 1.88 -14.92
C ARG A 21 10.37 0.97 -13.70
N LEU A 22 9.17 0.68 -13.20
CA LEU A 22 8.96 -0.27 -12.13
C LEU A 22 8.71 -1.68 -12.68
N ALA A 23 8.86 -2.70 -11.82
CA ALA A 23 8.57 -4.09 -12.19
C ALA A 23 7.09 -4.32 -12.56
N ILE A 24 6.21 -3.50 -11.99
CA ILE A 24 4.76 -3.50 -12.24
C ILE A 24 4.37 -2.07 -12.60
N GLU A 25 3.78 -1.90 -13.78
CA GLU A 25 3.29 -0.59 -14.25
C GLU A 25 1.81 -0.69 -14.62
N TYR A 26 1.07 0.40 -14.39
CA TYR A 26 -0.29 0.54 -14.87
C TYR A 26 -0.29 1.34 -16.18
N ASP A 27 -0.88 0.77 -17.23
CA ASP A 27 -1.03 1.42 -18.52
C ASP A 27 -2.40 2.11 -18.60
N SER A 28 -2.39 3.44 -18.65
CA SER A 28 -3.60 4.26 -18.73
C SER A 28 -4.34 4.13 -20.06
N LYS A 29 -3.69 3.63 -21.13
CA LYS A 29 -4.35 3.42 -22.43
C LYS A 29 -5.22 2.18 -22.42
N THR A 30 -4.67 1.08 -21.92
CA THR A 30 -5.38 -0.22 -21.86
C THR A 30 -6.14 -0.43 -20.55
N ARG A 31 -5.87 0.40 -19.52
CA ARG A 31 -6.32 0.23 -18.13
C ARG A 31 -5.93 -1.12 -17.53
N ARG A 32 -4.81 -1.68 -17.99
CA ARG A 32 -4.27 -2.97 -17.55
C ARG A 32 -2.90 -2.79 -16.92
N TYR A 33 -2.53 -3.76 -16.08
CA TYR A 33 -1.20 -3.81 -15.52
C TYR A 33 -0.24 -4.55 -16.45
N ILE A 34 1.01 -4.11 -16.51
CA ILE A 34 2.08 -4.68 -17.32
C ILE A 34 3.21 -5.13 -16.40
N ALA A 35 3.64 -6.37 -16.55
CA ALA A 35 4.82 -6.90 -15.89
C ALA A 35 6.06 -6.62 -16.75
N ILE A 36 7.05 -5.97 -16.16
CA ILE A 36 8.36 -5.76 -16.80
C ILE A 36 9.35 -6.70 -16.12
N SER A 37 9.78 -7.73 -16.85
CA SER A 37 10.77 -8.70 -16.37
C SER A 37 12.17 -8.47 -16.93
N ASN A 38 12.30 -7.66 -17.99
CA ASN A 38 13.58 -7.41 -18.63
C ASN A 38 14.47 -6.53 -17.74
N ILE A 39 15.55 -7.11 -17.21
CA ILE A 39 16.52 -6.45 -16.34
C ILE A 39 17.08 -5.18 -16.96
N LYS A 40 17.33 -5.15 -18.29
CA LYS A 40 17.84 -3.96 -18.98
C LYS A 40 16.88 -2.78 -18.88
N LYS A 41 15.56 -3.04 -18.87
CA LYS A 41 14.52 -2.01 -18.72
C LYS A 41 14.36 -1.55 -17.27
N LEU A 42 14.73 -2.40 -16.31
CA LEU A 42 14.66 -2.14 -14.87
C LEU A 42 15.96 -1.58 -14.29
N LEU A 43 17.01 -1.44 -15.09
CA LEU A 43 18.34 -1.07 -14.62
C LEU A 43 18.33 0.27 -13.87
N GLY A 44 17.51 1.23 -14.32
CA GLY A 44 17.31 2.50 -13.60
C GLY A 44 16.62 2.33 -12.24
N SER A 45 15.65 1.43 -12.13
CA SER A 45 14.98 1.14 -10.84
C SER A 45 15.90 0.38 -9.89
N ILE A 46 16.67 -0.58 -10.39
CA ILE A 46 17.69 -1.32 -9.62
C ILE A 46 18.76 -0.37 -9.12
N PHE A 47 19.25 0.53 -9.99
CA PHE A 47 20.23 1.55 -9.61
C PHE A 47 19.67 2.47 -8.52
N ASN A 48 18.45 2.99 -8.68
CA ASN A 48 17.84 3.84 -7.66
C ASN A 48 17.66 3.11 -6.32
N CYS A 49 17.16 1.87 -6.34
CA CYS A 49 16.97 1.09 -5.12
C CYS A 49 18.29 0.79 -4.41
N LEU A 50 19.28 0.25 -5.13
CA LEU A 50 20.52 -0.23 -4.51
C LEU A 50 21.52 0.89 -4.23
N VAL A 51 21.70 1.81 -5.19
CA VAL A 51 22.73 2.83 -5.11
C VAL A 51 22.19 4.06 -4.41
N ILE A 52 21.10 4.64 -4.91
CA ILE A 52 20.59 5.90 -4.35
C ILE A 52 20.01 5.67 -2.96
N MET A 53 19.10 4.71 -2.81
CA MET A 53 18.36 4.52 -1.56
C MET A 53 19.16 3.68 -0.57
N TRP A 54 19.65 2.51 -0.97
CA TRP A 54 20.32 1.63 -0.01
C TRP A 54 21.72 2.11 0.35
N LEU A 55 22.57 2.42 -0.63
CA LEU A 55 23.96 2.81 -0.36
C LEU A 55 24.10 4.26 0.10
N PHE A 56 23.40 5.22 -0.52
CA PHE A 56 23.62 6.65 -0.24
C PHE A 56 22.65 7.29 0.76
N THR A 57 21.48 6.71 1.04
CA THR A 57 20.57 7.25 2.07
C THR A 57 20.47 6.37 3.29
N GLU A 58 20.17 5.08 3.11
CA GLU A 58 19.98 4.14 4.22
C GLU A 58 21.29 3.74 4.89
N GLY A 59 22.30 3.35 4.09
CA GLY A 59 23.61 2.91 4.59
C GLY A 59 24.26 3.88 5.59
N PRO A 60 24.35 5.19 5.30
CA PRO A 60 24.92 6.15 6.25
C PRO A 60 24.09 6.30 7.52
N LYS A 61 22.76 6.19 7.44
CA LYS A 61 21.87 6.30 8.61
C LYS A 61 21.89 5.04 9.46
N LEU A 62 22.01 3.86 8.86
CA LEU A 62 22.30 2.63 9.59
C LEU A 62 23.67 2.70 10.27
N LEU A 63 24.69 3.25 9.61
CA LEU A 63 26.00 3.45 10.22
C LEU A 63 25.94 4.43 11.39
N GLN A 64 25.14 5.51 11.27
CA GLN A 64 24.84 6.43 12.37
C GLN A 64 24.12 5.73 13.53
N PHE A 65 23.15 4.86 13.24
CA PHE A 65 22.47 4.05 14.25
C PHE A 65 23.43 3.11 14.98
N PHE A 66 24.22 2.32 14.24
CA PHE A 66 25.20 1.40 14.84
C PHE A 66 26.27 2.15 15.64
N TYR A 67 26.69 3.33 15.19
CA TYR A 67 27.59 4.19 15.95
C TYR A 67 26.99 4.59 17.31
N LEU A 68 25.74 5.03 17.33
CA LEU A 68 25.05 5.41 18.58
C LEU A 68 24.83 4.21 19.52
N VAL A 69 24.52 3.03 18.98
CA VAL A 69 24.40 1.79 19.76
C VAL A 69 25.74 1.37 20.34
N HIS A 70 26.83 1.46 19.56
CA HIS A 70 28.16 1.18 20.08
C HIS A 70 28.54 2.14 21.20
N ARG A 71 28.27 3.44 21.02
CA ARG A 71 28.49 4.45 22.05
C ARG A 71 27.66 4.23 23.31
N SER A 72 26.40 3.80 23.17
CA SER A 72 25.58 3.55 24.34
C SER A 72 26.08 2.38 25.17
N VAL A 73 26.67 1.37 24.52
CA VAL A 73 27.34 0.25 25.21
C VAL A 73 28.63 0.71 25.90
N GLU A 74 29.43 1.56 25.24
CA GLU A 74 30.67 2.08 25.84
C GLU A 74 30.43 3.00 27.04
N LEU A 75 29.39 3.84 26.98
CA LEU A 75 29.04 4.80 28.03
C LEU A 75 28.18 4.16 29.15
N GLY A 76 27.58 2.99 28.90
CA GLY A 76 26.65 2.34 29.83
C GLY A 76 25.28 3.02 29.93
N HIS A 77 25.04 4.08 29.15
CA HIS A 77 23.76 4.76 28.99
C HIS A 77 23.63 5.31 27.57
N PHE A 78 22.42 5.71 27.16
CA PHE A 78 22.25 6.35 25.87
C PHE A 78 22.96 7.72 25.84
N PRO A 79 23.76 8.04 24.80
CA PRO A 79 24.55 9.27 24.76
C PRO A 79 23.66 10.51 24.80
N THR A 80 24.09 11.52 25.57
CA THR A 80 23.41 12.82 25.62
C THR A 80 23.86 13.71 24.47
N MET A 81 23.08 14.76 24.16
CA MET A 81 23.43 15.72 23.08
C MET A 81 24.77 16.44 23.31
N LEU A 82 25.22 16.53 24.58
CA LEU A 82 26.50 17.14 24.92
C LEU A 82 27.69 16.20 24.63
N GLU A 83 27.48 14.89 24.72
CA GLU A 83 28.50 13.88 24.46
C GLU A 83 28.59 13.57 22.96
N GLU A 84 27.44 13.43 22.29
CA GLU A 84 27.38 13.11 20.86
C GLU A 84 26.34 13.99 20.16
N PRO A 85 26.73 14.83 19.18
CA PRO A 85 25.79 15.71 18.46
C PRO A 85 24.78 14.92 17.61
N PHE A 86 25.08 13.65 17.32
CA PHE A 86 24.22 12.74 16.55
C PHE A 86 23.14 12.07 17.40
N ALA A 87 23.20 12.19 18.73
CA ALA A 87 22.21 11.61 19.64
C ALA A 87 20.98 12.51 19.84
N SER A 88 20.89 13.63 19.11
CA SER A 88 19.75 14.53 19.24
C SER A 88 18.43 13.86 18.83
N PRO A 89 17.30 14.23 19.44
CA PRO A 89 15.98 13.69 19.10
C PRO A 89 15.66 13.82 17.60
N THR A 90 16.04 14.94 16.98
CA THR A 90 15.83 15.19 15.54
C THR A 90 16.70 14.29 14.67
N GLN A 91 17.91 13.93 15.10
CA GLN A 91 18.78 12.99 14.40
C GLN A 91 18.22 11.56 14.49
N LEU A 92 17.80 11.13 15.68
CA LEU A 92 17.14 9.82 15.86
C LEU A 92 15.87 9.70 15.02
N LEU A 93 15.09 10.77 14.95
CA LEU A 93 13.95 10.85 14.06
C LEU A 93 14.35 10.71 12.58
N SER A 94 15.41 11.38 12.16
CA SER A 94 15.89 11.29 10.78
C SER A 94 16.31 9.85 10.41
N ILE A 95 16.94 9.13 11.33
CA ILE A 95 17.30 7.71 11.17
C ILE A 95 16.01 6.90 11.01
N ALA A 96 15.05 7.06 11.92
CA ALA A 96 13.80 6.32 11.87
C ALA A 96 13.01 6.56 10.56
N ILE A 97 12.87 7.82 10.13
CA ILE A 97 12.15 8.16 8.90
C ILE A 97 12.85 7.55 7.68
N ILE A 98 14.17 7.73 7.54
CA ILE A 98 14.91 7.23 6.38
C ILE A 98 14.90 5.70 6.34
N THR A 99 15.07 5.03 7.49
CA THR A 99 14.99 3.57 7.59
C THR A 99 13.60 3.05 7.24
N ILE A 100 12.54 3.73 7.66
CA ILE A 100 11.18 3.35 7.31
C ILE A 100 10.90 3.59 5.82
N THR A 101 11.31 4.72 5.23
CA THR A 101 11.01 5.03 3.83
C THR A 101 11.98 4.31 2.89
N SER A 102 13.25 4.74 2.91
CA SER A 102 14.29 4.28 2.00
C SER A 102 14.77 2.86 2.29
N GLY A 103 14.50 2.30 3.48
CA GLY A 103 14.68 0.89 3.77
C GLY A 103 13.53 0.01 3.28
N ALA A 104 12.27 0.44 3.43
CA ALA A 104 11.12 -0.38 3.04
C ALA A 104 10.86 -0.39 1.52
N ALA A 105 11.08 0.72 0.83
CA ALA A 105 10.79 0.81 -0.60
C ALA A 105 11.64 -0.13 -1.47
N PRO A 106 12.97 -0.31 -1.27
CA PRO A 106 13.74 -1.32 -1.99
C PRO A 106 13.23 -2.74 -1.73
N ILE A 107 12.80 -3.05 -0.51
CA ILE A 107 12.21 -4.35 -0.16
C ILE A 107 10.91 -4.55 -0.94
N LEU A 108 10.01 -3.55 -0.95
CA LEU A 108 8.77 -3.58 -1.71
C LEU A 108 9.01 -3.70 -3.21
N ALA A 109 10.00 -2.99 -3.75
CA ALA A 109 10.39 -3.08 -5.15
C ALA A 109 10.96 -4.47 -5.50
N GLY A 110 11.74 -5.07 -4.59
CA GLY A 110 12.24 -6.44 -4.71
C GLY A 110 11.10 -7.48 -4.72
N ILE A 111 10.15 -7.35 -3.81
CA ILE A 111 8.94 -8.21 -3.78
C ILE A 111 8.14 -8.03 -5.08
N ALA A 112 7.91 -6.78 -5.50
CA ALA A 112 7.20 -6.49 -6.75
C ALA A 112 7.93 -7.08 -7.96
N TYR A 113 9.27 -7.09 -7.98
CA TYR A 113 10.06 -7.73 -9.01
C TYR A 113 9.93 -9.25 -9.02
N LEU A 114 10.02 -9.89 -7.85
CA LEU A 114 9.94 -11.35 -7.73
C LEU A 114 8.56 -11.90 -8.10
N PHE A 115 7.49 -11.15 -7.83
CA PHE A 115 6.10 -11.59 -8.06
C PHE A 115 5.39 -10.81 -9.16
N ASN A 116 6.12 -10.07 -10.03
CA ASN A 116 5.51 -9.20 -11.04
C ASN A 116 4.52 -9.95 -11.94
N THR A 117 4.88 -11.13 -12.44
CA THR A 117 4.03 -11.92 -13.34
C THR A 117 2.77 -12.39 -12.65
N ASP A 118 2.87 -12.87 -11.41
CA ASP A 118 1.74 -13.43 -10.68
C ASP A 118 0.76 -12.34 -10.26
N ILE A 119 1.28 -11.21 -9.75
CA ILE A 119 0.48 -10.05 -9.34
C ILE A 119 -0.24 -9.44 -10.56
N VAL A 120 0.48 -9.23 -11.66
CA VAL A 120 -0.11 -8.64 -12.88
C VAL A 120 -1.15 -9.58 -13.50
N LYS A 121 -0.86 -10.89 -13.54
CA LYS A 121 -1.82 -11.88 -14.02
C LYS A 121 -3.09 -11.86 -13.17
N PHE A 122 -2.95 -11.89 -11.85
CA PHE A 122 -4.08 -11.81 -10.92
C PHE A 122 -4.94 -10.57 -11.14
N LEU A 123 -4.33 -9.38 -11.18
CA LEU A 123 -5.07 -8.12 -11.38
C LEU A 123 -5.77 -8.08 -12.73
N ASN A 124 -5.09 -8.49 -13.80
CA ASN A 124 -5.69 -8.52 -15.14
C ASN A 124 -6.79 -9.58 -15.26
N GLU A 125 -6.68 -10.72 -14.57
CA GLU A 125 -7.73 -11.73 -14.52
C GLU A 125 -8.94 -11.27 -13.71
N LEU A 126 -8.74 -10.50 -12.63
CA LEU A 126 -9.83 -9.82 -11.92
C LEU A 126 -10.54 -8.80 -12.83
N LEU A 127 -9.79 -7.95 -13.54
CA LEU A 127 -10.36 -7.00 -14.49
C LEU A 127 -11.12 -7.70 -15.63
N ASN A 128 -10.62 -8.84 -16.14
CA ASN A 128 -11.36 -9.64 -17.12
C ASN A 128 -12.66 -10.20 -16.55
N LEU A 129 -12.65 -10.69 -15.31
CA LEU A 129 -13.87 -11.17 -14.64
C LEU A 129 -14.89 -10.05 -14.43
N GLU A 130 -14.40 -8.86 -14.09
CA GLU A 130 -15.23 -7.67 -13.98
C GLU A 130 -15.86 -7.31 -15.33
N ASP A 131 -15.06 -7.25 -16.41
CA ASP A 131 -15.55 -6.98 -17.76
C ASP A 131 -16.58 -8.03 -18.21
N ASP A 132 -16.34 -9.33 -17.97
CA ASP A 132 -17.27 -10.42 -18.26
C ASP A 132 -18.61 -10.25 -17.51
N LEU A 133 -18.55 -9.86 -16.23
CA LEU A 133 -19.73 -9.62 -15.38
C LEU A 133 -20.49 -8.37 -15.80
N VAL A 134 -19.77 -7.30 -16.16
CA VAL A 134 -20.35 -6.04 -16.64
C VAL A 134 -21.00 -6.25 -18.01
N GLN A 135 -20.37 -6.97 -18.94
CA GLN A 135 -20.95 -7.32 -20.24
C GLN A 135 -22.25 -8.12 -20.08
N ARG A 136 -22.26 -9.10 -19.17
CA ARG A 136 -23.50 -9.85 -18.82
C ARG A 136 -24.58 -8.96 -18.22
N GLY A 137 -24.21 -7.89 -17.54
CA GLY A 137 -25.11 -6.85 -17.06
C GLY A 137 -25.58 -5.91 -18.19
N LEU A 138 -24.71 -5.55 -19.12
CA LEU A 138 -24.95 -4.61 -20.23
C LEU A 138 -25.80 -5.19 -21.36
N GLU A 139 -25.58 -6.45 -21.74
CA GLU A 139 -26.49 -7.20 -22.64
C GLU A 139 -27.95 -7.16 -22.14
N ARG A 140 -28.13 -6.94 -20.83
CA ARG A 140 -29.42 -6.83 -20.17
C ARG A 140 -29.85 -5.39 -19.90
N GLU A 141 -28.92 -4.45 -19.70
CA GLU A 141 -29.25 -3.02 -19.69
C GLU A 141 -29.78 -2.57 -21.04
N GLU A 142 -29.31 -3.10 -22.17
CA GLU A 142 -29.94 -2.84 -23.48
C GLU A 142 -31.40 -3.32 -23.53
N ILE A 143 -31.73 -4.40 -22.81
CA ILE A 143 -33.12 -4.90 -22.64
C ILE A 143 -33.92 -4.03 -21.63
N LYS A 144 -33.28 -3.43 -20.62
CA LYS A 144 -33.91 -2.55 -19.62
C LYS A 144 -33.90 -1.05 -20.03
N ARG A 145 -33.09 -0.64 -21.01
CA ARG A 145 -32.88 0.77 -21.44
C ARG A 145 -34.00 1.36 -22.30
N THR A 146 -35.13 0.67 -22.42
CA THR A 146 -36.41 1.35 -22.67
C THR A 146 -36.87 2.21 -21.47
N LYS A 147 -36.22 2.14 -20.30
CA LYS A 147 -36.52 3.00 -19.14
C LYS A 147 -35.26 3.50 -18.42
N LYS A 148 -34.81 4.69 -18.83
CA LYS A 148 -34.37 5.83 -17.99
C LYS A 148 -33.51 5.55 -16.73
N PHE A 149 -32.24 6.01 -16.71
CA PHE A 149 -31.79 7.30 -16.14
C PHE A 149 -30.24 7.30 -15.96
N LYS A 150 -29.59 8.40 -16.36
CA LYS A 150 -28.17 8.69 -16.06
C LYS A 150 -28.08 9.43 -14.72
N GLY A 151 -27.40 8.84 -13.73
CA GLY A 151 -27.08 9.50 -12.46
C GLY A 151 -25.90 10.47 -12.61
N LYS A 152 -26.08 11.73 -12.23
CA LYS A 152 -25.00 12.72 -12.09
C LYS A 152 -24.23 12.48 -10.78
N LEU A 153 -22.90 12.54 -10.83
CA LEU A 153 -22.03 12.55 -9.64
C LEU A 153 -22.33 13.77 -8.75
N SER A 154 -22.27 13.60 -7.43
CA SER A 154 -22.45 14.70 -6.48
C SER A 154 -21.28 15.70 -6.54
N PRO A 155 -21.50 17.01 -6.30
CA PRO A 155 -20.43 18.02 -6.31
C PRO A 155 -19.34 17.76 -5.26
N THR A 156 -19.68 17.19 -4.11
CA THR A 156 -18.72 16.80 -3.06
C THR A 156 -17.78 15.69 -3.52
N SER A 157 -18.29 14.71 -4.28
CA SER A 157 -17.45 13.65 -4.83
C SER A 157 -16.46 14.17 -5.89
N LYS A 158 -16.81 15.25 -6.59
CA LYS A 158 -15.94 15.90 -7.59
C LYS A 158 -14.76 16.60 -6.94
N LEU A 159 -14.99 17.37 -5.86
CA LEU A 159 -13.92 18.03 -5.10
C LEU A 159 -12.97 17.01 -4.46
N PHE A 160 -13.50 15.93 -3.91
CA PHE A 160 -12.67 14.83 -3.39
C PHE A 160 -11.80 14.20 -4.50
N MET A 161 -12.34 14.03 -5.71
CA MET A 161 -11.56 13.52 -6.84
C MET A 161 -10.42 14.46 -7.23
N GLU A 162 -10.65 15.77 -7.26
CA GLU A 162 -9.63 16.75 -7.60
C GLU A 162 -8.50 16.76 -6.55
N LEU A 163 -8.85 16.66 -5.25
CA LEU A 163 -7.87 16.54 -4.16
C LEU A 163 -7.03 15.25 -4.25
N VAL A 164 -7.68 14.10 -4.50
CA VAL A 164 -6.98 12.81 -4.58
C VAL A 164 -6.02 12.77 -5.78
N GLN A 165 -6.39 13.40 -6.91
CA GLN A 165 -5.51 13.51 -8.07
C GLN A 165 -4.28 14.40 -7.86
N LEU A 166 -4.28 15.27 -6.84
CA LEU A 166 -3.14 16.11 -6.48
C LEU A 166 -2.10 15.38 -5.63
N ILE A 167 -2.42 14.22 -5.04
CA ILE A 167 -1.51 13.48 -4.15
C ILE A 167 -0.16 13.16 -4.81
N PRO A 168 -0.10 12.62 -6.05
CA PRO A 168 1.18 12.41 -6.76
C PRO A 168 2.00 13.70 -6.94
N PHE A 169 1.33 14.82 -7.25
CA PHE A 169 1.99 16.12 -7.41
C PHE A 169 2.52 16.62 -6.07
N PHE A 170 1.73 16.49 -5.02
CA PHE A 170 2.14 16.86 -3.67
C PHE A 170 3.43 16.15 -3.27
N VAL A 171 3.54 14.84 -3.49
CA VAL A 171 4.77 14.08 -3.20
C VAL A 171 5.96 14.60 -4.00
N LEU A 172 5.78 14.85 -5.31
CA LEU A 172 6.85 15.35 -6.18
C LEU A 172 7.35 16.74 -5.75
N TYR A 173 6.46 17.63 -5.33
CA TYR A 173 6.80 18.99 -4.91
C TYR A 173 7.30 19.07 -3.47
N MET A 174 6.82 18.20 -2.58
CA MET A 174 7.25 18.16 -1.18
C MET A 174 8.63 17.53 -1.00
N ALA A 175 9.03 16.59 -1.85
CA ALA A 175 10.34 15.95 -1.80
C ALA A 175 11.50 16.96 -1.68
N PRO A 176 11.70 17.92 -2.60
CA PRO A 176 12.80 18.87 -2.49
C PRO A 176 12.67 19.78 -1.25
N ALA A 177 11.46 20.16 -0.85
CA ALA A 177 11.25 21.00 0.33
C ALA A 177 11.66 20.29 1.63
N LEU A 178 11.31 19.01 1.78
CA LEU A 178 11.72 18.19 2.91
C LEU A 178 13.23 17.96 2.94
N VAL A 179 13.86 17.81 1.77
CA VAL A 179 15.31 17.65 1.67
C VAL A 179 16.04 18.93 2.05
N VAL A 180 15.58 20.10 1.59
CA VAL A 180 16.15 21.40 2.02
C VAL A 180 16.05 21.56 3.53
N PHE A 181 14.89 21.23 4.11
CA PHE A 181 14.70 21.25 5.55
C PHE A 181 15.66 20.29 6.26
N GLY A 182 15.82 19.06 5.77
CA GLY A 182 16.74 18.07 6.33
C GLY A 182 18.18 18.56 6.30
N MET A 183 18.64 19.09 5.17
CA MET A 183 19.99 19.63 5.02
C MET A 183 20.25 20.86 5.90
N TYR A 184 19.28 21.78 6.00
CA TYR A 184 19.41 22.97 6.86
C TYR A 184 19.63 22.57 8.33
N ASN A 185 18.97 21.50 8.77
CA ASN A 185 19.11 20.96 10.13
C ASN A 185 20.23 19.91 10.26
N ASN A 186 21.10 19.75 9.24
CA ASN A 186 22.17 18.75 9.18
C ASN A 186 21.68 17.30 9.45
N LEU A 187 20.43 17.00 9.07
CA LEU A 187 19.80 15.68 9.20
C LEU A 187 20.14 14.76 8.01
N ASP A 188 20.85 15.26 7.00
CA ASP A 188 21.14 14.50 5.80
C ASP A 188 22.17 13.36 6.06
N PRO A 189 22.06 12.22 5.35
CA PRO A 189 22.97 11.08 5.50
C PRO A 189 24.44 11.42 5.20
N PHE A 190 24.68 12.38 4.30
CA PHE A 190 26.02 12.79 3.90
C PHE A 190 26.73 13.56 5.02
N HIS A 191 26.00 14.39 5.77
CA HIS A 191 26.58 15.10 6.91
C HIS A 191 27.29 14.17 7.89
N PHE A 192 26.68 13.04 8.25
CA PHE A 192 27.30 12.07 9.17
C PHE A 192 28.61 11.48 8.63
N ILE A 193 28.66 11.09 7.34
CA ILE A 193 29.89 10.54 6.73
C ILE A 193 30.99 11.60 6.71
N PHE A 194 30.68 12.81 6.26
CA PHE A 194 31.69 13.84 6.03
C PHE A 194 32.07 14.60 7.29
N TYR A 195 31.30 14.51 8.38
CA TYR A 195 31.61 15.11 9.68
C TYR A 195 32.98 14.69 10.24
N TRP A 196 33.39 13.46 9.95
CA TRP A 196 34.68 12.90 10.36
C TRP A 196 35.87 13.42 9.56
N SER A 197 35.62 14.07 8.40
CA SER A 197 36.68 14.58 7.54
C SER A 197 37.19 15.95 8.03
N PRO A 198 38.49 16.11 8.32
CA PRO A 198 39.05 17.39 8.73
C PRO A 198 38.95 18.46 7.64
N LYS A 199 38.88 18.09 6.36
CA LYS A 199 38.68 19.02 5.23
C LYS A 199 37.27 19.60 5.18
N TYR A 200 36.27 18.83 5.61
CA TYR A 200 34.89 19.30 5.75
C TYR A 200 34.74 20.23 6.96
N ARG A 201 35.48 19.94 8.05
CA ARG A 201 35.50 20.75 9.27
C ARG A 201 36.28 22.07 9.14
N ARG A 202 37.38 22.09 8.36
CA ARG A 202 38.23 23.28 8.13
C ARG A 202 37.64 24.32 7.14
N GLU A 203 36.31 24.49 7.14
CA GLU A 203 35.62 25.60 6.45
C GLU A 203 35.92 25.80 4.96
N ASN A 204 36.33 24.75 4.22
CA ASN A 204 36.42 24.88 2.77
C ASN A 204 35.00 24.95 2.19
N VAL A 205 34.51 26.17 1.99
CA VAL A 205 33.15 26.49 1.52
C VAL A 205 32.83 25.73 0.23
N ILE A 206 33.80 25.60 -0.68
CA ILE A 206 33.60 24.91 -1.96
C ILE A 206 33.27 23.44 -1.72
N ILE A 207 34.06 22.74 -0.90
CA ILE A 207 33.85 21.32 -0.61
C ILE A 207 32.50 21.10 0.09
N ARG A 208 32.15 21.97 1.05
CA ARG A 208 30.86 21.90 1.77
C ARG A 208 29.68 22.11 0.82
N MET A 209 29.77 23.10 -0.06
CA MET A 209 28.73 23.37 -1.07
C MET A 209 28.60 22.21 -2.06
N SER A 210 29.69 21.62 -2.53
CA SER A 210 29.65 20.46 -3.42
C SER A 210 28.98 19.24 -2.77
N ILE A 211 29.30 18.96 -1.50
CA ILE A 211 28.66 17.87 -0.74
C ILE A 211 27.17 18.16 -0.54
N ASN A 212 26.81 19.40 -0.19
CA ASN A 212 25.42 19.78 -0.01
C ASN A 212 24.63 19.64 -1.33
N ILE A 213 25.16 20.08 -2.47
CA ILE A 213 24.50 19.92 -3.77
C ILE A 213 24.34 18.42 -4.10
N CYS A 214 25.36 17.60 -3.84
CA CYS A 214 25.27 16.16 -4.04
C CYS A 214 24.20 15.51 -3.15
N SER A 215 24.20 15.85 -1.86
CA SER A 215 23.22 15.39 -0.86
C SER A 215 21.80 15.80 -1.27
N PHE A 216 21.60 17.05 -1.72
CA PHE A 216 20.32 17.55 -2.23
C PHE A 216 19.81 16.71 -3.40
N VAL A 217 20.65 16.48 -4.41
CA VAL A 217 20.26 15.72 -5.61
C VAL A 217 19.94 14.28 -5.25
N VAL A 218 20.80 13.61 -4.48
CA VAL A 218 20.63 12.20 -4.10
C VAL A 218 19.37 12.01 -3.26
N LEU A 219 19.18 12.82 -2.22
CA LEU A 219 18.02 12.72 -1.34
C LEU A 219 16.71 13.08 -2.06
N THR A 220 16.73 14.07 -2.96
CA THR A 220 15.54 14.42 -3.73
C THR A 220 15.15 13.28 -4.67
N LEU A 221 16.13 12.66 -5.35
CA LEU A 221 15.89 11.48 -6.17
C LEU A 221 15.38 10.30 -5.34
N ALA A 222 15.97 10.05 -4.18
CA ALA A 222 15.54 9.01 -3.26
C ALA A 222 14.08 9.22 -2.83
N ALA A 223 13.72 10.43 -2.37
CA ALA A 223 12.37 10.76 -1.91
C ALA A 223 11.32 10.66 -3.03
N ILE A 224 11.65 11.09 -4.26
CA ILE A 224 10.75 10.94 -5.41
C ILE A 224 10.52 9.47 -5.74
N PHE A 225 11.59 8.66 -5.71
CA PHE A 225 11.52 7.24 -6.03
C PHE A 225 10.84 6.42 -4.92
N ASP A 226 11.10 6.75 -3.66
CA ASP A 226 10.33 6.28 -2.48
C ASP A 226 8.84 6.54 -2.70
N GLY A 227 8.49 7.78 -3.03
CA GLY A 227 7.12 8.18 -3.31
C GLY A 227 6.49 7.39 -4.46
N GLN A 228 7.23 7.16 -5.54
CA GLN A 228 6.79 6.35 -6.67
C GLN A 228 6.50 4.90 -6.24
N ILE A 229 7.42 4.25 -5.52
CA ILE A 229 7.23 2.86 -5.09
C ILE A 229 6.06 2.74 -4.12
N LEU A 230 6.01 3.60 -3.09
CA LEU A 230 4.98 3.54 -2.04
C LEU A 230 3.59 3.82 -2.60
N LEU A 231 3.42 4.86 -3.43
CA LEU A 231 2.14 5.17 -4.06
C LEU A 231 1.73 4.11 -5.08
N GLY A 232 2.69 3.57 -5.86
CA GLY A 232 2.42 2.50 -6.81
C GLY A 232 1.93 1.22 -6.14
N MET A 233 2.60 0.81 -5.05
CA MET A 233 2.17 -0.34 -4.26
C MET A 233 0.85 -0.07 -3.55
N GLY A 234 0.67 1.10 -2.94
CA GLY A 234 -0.59 1.48 -2.30
C GLY A 234 -1.78 1.46 -3.27
N MET A 235 -1.57 1.94 -4.50
CA MET A 235 -2.56 1.88 -5.57
C MET A 235 -2.90 0.43 -5.95
N LEU A 236 -1.87 -0.41 -6.12
CA LEU A 236 -2.05 -1.82 -6.45
C LEU A 236 -2.92 -2.52 -5.40
N PHE A 237 -2.66 -2.29 -4.11
CA PHE A 237 -3.47 -2.83 -3.02
C PHE A 237 -4.90 -2.32 -3.03
N ALA A 238 -5.08 -1.00 -3.17
CA ALA A 238 -6.40 -0.38 -3.19
C ALA A 238 -7.23 -0.90 -4.38
N MET A 239 -6.62 -1.03 -5.56
CA MET A 239 -7.23 -1.58 -6.77
C MET A 239 -7.61 -3.05 -6.59
N ALA A 240 -6.69 -3.89 -6.13
CA ALA A 240 -6.95 -5.31 -5.89
C ALA A 240 -8.13 -5.52 -4.94
N ALA A 241 -8.12 -4.82 -3.80
CA ALA A 241 -9.19 -4.89 -2.82
C ALA A 241 -10.51 -4.42 -3.44
N TRP A 242 -10.53 -3.23 -4.05
CA TRP A 242 -11.76 -2.69 -4.57
C TRP A 242 -12.37 -3.50 -5.73
N ILE A 243 -11.55 -3.96 -6.68
CA ILE A 243 -12.03 -4.78 -7.81
C ILE A 243 -12.63 -6.08 -7.28
N LEU A 244 -11.95 -6.72 -6.31
CA LEU A 244 -12.44 -7.95 -5.70
C LEU A 244 -13.79 -7.73 -5.00
N LEU A 245 -13.92 -6.64 -4.21
CA LEU A 245 -15.20 -6.25 -3.59
C LEU A 245 -16.30 -6.11 -4.64
N ARG A 246 -16.01 -5.35 -5.70
CA ARG A 246 -16.96 -5.06 -6.77
C ARG A 246 -17.40 -6.33 -7.48
N ILE A 247 -16.48 -7.24 -7.79
CA ILE A 247 -16.79 -8.51 -8.42
C ILE A 247 -17.73 -9.35 -7.53
N VAL A 248 -17.47 -9.43 -6.23
CA VAL A 248 -18.35 -10.19 -5.31
C VAL A 248 -19.75 -9.57 -5.27
N CYS A 249 -19.86 -8.24 -5.16
CA CYS A 249 -21.14 -7.54 -5.22
C CYS A 249 -21.86 -7.75 -6.56
N LEU A 250 -21.13 -7.74 -7.69
CA LEU A 250 -21.71 -7.99 -9.02
C LEU A 250 -22.22 -9.42 -9.14
N ILE A 251 -21.51 -10.41 -8.59
CA ILE A 251 -21.96 -11.82 -8.56
C ILE A 251 -23.24 -11.95 -7.73
N GLU A 252 -23.31 -11.31 -6.57
CA GLU A 252 -24.52 -11.35 -5.74
C GLU A 252 -25.71 -10.68 -6.44
N THR A 253 -25.48 -9.55 -7.09
CA THR A 253 -26.50 -8.83 -7.85
C THR A 253 -26.98 -9.67 -9.04
N ASP A 254 -26.06 -10.29 -9.79
CA ASP A 254 -26.39 -11.19 -10.90
C ASP A 254 -27.19 -12.41 -10.41
N TYR A 255 -26.80 -13.00 -9.27
CA TYR A 255 -27.53 -14.10 -8.64
C TYR A 255 -28.95 -13.70 -8.23
N THR A 256 -29.11 -12.59 -7.50
CA THR A 256 -30.42 -12.15 -7.00
C THR A 256 -31.37 -11.79 -8.15
N GLU A 257 -30.89 -11.09 -9.17
CA GLU A 257 -31.72 -10.73 -10.33
C GLU A 257 -32.02 -11.89 -11.28
N ARG A 258 -31.17 -12.91 -11.35
CA ARG A 258 -31.40 -14.12 -12.17
C ARG A 258 -32.15 -15.21 -11.41
N ARG A 259 -32.32 -15.11 -10.09
CA ARG A 259 -33.03 -16.10 -9.27
C ARG A 259 -34.41 -16.48 -9.82
N VAL A 260 -35.10 -15.53 -10.45
CA VAL A 260 -36.41 -15.72 -11.12
C VAL A 260 -36.29 -16.48 -12.45
N TRP A 261 -35.18 -16.31 -13.18
CA TRP A 261 -34.94 -16.82 -14.53
C TRP A 261 -34.05 -18.08 -14.59
N MET A 262 -33.50 -18.51 -13.45
CA MET A 262 -32.66 -19.72 -13.27
C MET A 262 -33.38 -21.05 -13.53
N ARG A 263 -34.25 -21.15 -14.55
CA ARG A 263 -34.77 -22.42 -15.08
C ARG A 263 -33.72 -23.16 -15.92
N SER A 264 -32.75 -22.45 -16.51
CA SER A 264 -31.70 -23.07 -17.33
C SER A 264 -30.49 -23.52 -16.50
N GLY A 265 -30.09 -24.80 -16.63
CA GLY A 265 -28.88 -25.34 -16.00
C GLY A 265 -27.56 -24.74 -16.52
N ARG A 266 -27.60 -23.91 -17.58
CA ARG A 266 -26.44 -23.19 -18.13
C ARG A 266 -26.10 -21.94 -17.31
N GLU A 267 -27.11 -21.20 -16.86
CA GLU A 267 -26.93 -19.98 -16.07
C GLU A 267 -26.45 -20.30 -14.65
N ARG A 268 -26.98 -21.36 -14.03
CA ARG A 268 -26.52 -21.83 -12.70
C ARG A 268 -25.05 -22.23 -12.72
N ARG A 269 -24.61 -22.90 -13.79
CA ARG A 269 -23.20 -23.26 -14.01
C ARG A 269 -22.30 -22.04 -14.08
N ALA A 270 -22.74 -21.01 -14.76
CA ALA A 270 -21.93 -19.82 -15.00
C ALA A 270 -21.59 -19.07 -13.71
N ILE A 271 -22.56 -18.91 -12.79
CA ILE A 271 -22.35 -18.22 -11.50
C ILE A 271 -21.37 -19.00 -10.60
N ILE A 272 -21.53 -20.32 -10.52
CA ILE A 272 -20.65 -21.22 -9.75
C ILE A 272 -19.22 -21.17 -10.30
N ILE A 273 -19.05 -21.20 -11.62
CA ILE A 273 -17.75 -21.13 -12.28
C ILE A 273 -17.07 -19.79 -12.00
N LEU A 274 -17.81 -18.67 -12.05
CA LEU A 274 -17.28 -17.34 -11.76
C LEU A 274 -16.77 -17.23 -10.32
N TYR A 275 -17.57 -17.69 -9.34
CA TYR A 275 -17.15 -17.68 -7.93
C TYR A 275 -15.93 -18.58 -7.68
N ASN A 276 -15.91 -19.79 -8.27
CA ASN A 276 -14.76 -20.68 -8.17
C ASN A 276 -13.51 -20.11 -8.84
N ARG A 277 -13.65 -19.35 -9.93
CA ARG A 277 -12.53 -18.68 -10.58
C ARG A 277 -11.90 -17.65 -9.64
N ILE A 278 -12.68 -16.88 -8.89
CA ILE A 278 -12.17 -15.97 -7.85
C ILE A 278 -11.39 -16.73 -6.77
N LEU A 279 -11.95 -17.82 -6.26
CA LEU A 279 -11.27 -18.64 -5.25
C LEU A 279 -9.94 -19.20 -5.77
N LEU A 280 -9.90 -19.70 -7.01
CA LEU A 280 -8.68 -20.20 -7.63
C LEU A 280 -7.62 -19.09 -7.80
N LEU A 281 -8.03 -17.89 -8.21
CA LEU A 281 -7.15 -16.72 -8.33
C LEU A 281 -6.55 -16.34 -6.98
N LEU A 282 -7.38 -16.29 -5.93
CA LEU A 282 -6.94 -15.97 -4.58
C LEU A 282 -6.00 -17.04 -4.00
N VAL A 283 -6.26 -18.31 -4.25
CA VAL A 283 -5.37 -19.41 -3.81
C VAL A 283 -4.01 -19.32 -4.51
N GLY A 284 -3.99 -18.97 -5.80
CA GLY A 284 -2.74 -18.79 -6.56
C GLY A 284 -1.88 -17.64 -6.03
N LEU A 285 -2.50 -16.56 -5.55
CA LEU A 285 -1.81 -15.40 -4.99
C LEU A 285 -1.70 -15.43 -3.45
N ALA A 286 -2.25 -16.44 -2.77
CA ALA A 286 -2.33 -16.45 -1.31
C ALA A 286 -0.97 -16.21 -0.62
N PRO A 287 0.14 -16.81 -1.10
CA PRO A 287 1.42 -16.60 -0.42
C PRO A 287 2.09 -15.21 -0.56
N PRO A 288 2.16 -14.58 -1.76
CA PRO A 288 2.61 -13.19 -1.85
C PRO A 288 1.60 -12.24 -1.20
N GLN A 289 0.29 -12.51 -1.31
CA GLN A 289 -0.73 -11.72 -0.65
C GLN A 289 -0.53 -11.70 0.87
N SER A 290 -0.37 -12.85 1.53
CA SER A 290 -0.24 -12.93 2.98
C SER A 290 0.97 -12.14 3.51
N THR A 291 2.08 -12.26 2.79
CA THR A 291 3.36 -11.61 3.11
C THR A 291 3.27 -10.10 2.94
N ILE A 292 2.74 -9.61 1.82
CA ILE A 292 2.68 -8.16 1.63
C ILE A 292 1.66 -7.53 2.59
N THR A 293 0.59 -8.24 2.92
CA THR A 293 -0.40 -7.74 3.88
C THR A 293 0.18 -7.65 5.29
N LEU A 294 1.05 -8.60 5.68
CA LEU A 294 1.82 -8.50 6.93
C LEU A 294 2.70 -7.27 6.95
N PHE A 295 3.52 -7.05 5.91
CA PHE A 295 4.40 -5.89 5.83
C PHE A 295 3.61 -4.57 5.83
N ALA A 296 2.47 -4.53 5.13
CA ALA A 296 1.61 -3.34 5.10
C ALA A 296 1.04 -3.03 6.49
N VAL A 297 0.47 -4.02 7.18
CA VAL A 297 -0.18 -3.83 8.50
C VAL A 297 0.83 -3.50 9.58
N VAL A 298 1.95 -4.24 9.65
CA VAL A 298 3.01 -4.01 10.64
C VAL A 298 3.75 -2.72 10.35
N GLY A 299 4.10 -2.48 9.07
CA GLY A 299 4.78 -1.25 8.65
C GLY A 299 3.94 -0.01 8.98
N CYS A 300 2.65 -0.01 8.63
CA CYS A 300 1.76 1.10 8.98
C CYS A 300 1.67 1.31 10.49
N ALA A 301 1.55 0.22 11.28
CA ALA A 301 1.51 0.34 12.74
C ALA A 301 2.78 0.98 13.31
N ILE A 302 3.97 0.56 12.85
CA ILE A 302 5.24 1.16 13.25
C ILE A 302 5.28 2.64 12.90
N VAL A 303 4.92 3.02 11.67
CA VAL A 303 4.90 4.43 11.25
C VAL A 303 3.95 5.26 12.12
N ILE A 304 2.74 4.77 12.37
CA ILE A 304 1.72 5.45 13.19
C ILE A 304 2.24 5.67 14.61
N VAL A 305 2.77 4.63 15.24
CA VAL A 305 3.30 4.68 16.61
C VAL A 305 4.47 5.67 16.68
N VAL A 306 5.43 5.57 15.76
CA VAL A 306 6.59 6.48 15.71
C VAL A 306 6.17 7.93 15.52
N LEU A 307 5.25 8.21 14.57
CA LEU A 307 4.76 9.57 14.34
C LEU A 307 4.00 10.12 15.54
N ASN A 308 3.16 9.31 16.20
CA ASN A 308 2.42 9.75 17.37
C ASN A 308 3.34 10.02 18.56
N ILE A 309 4.29 9.13 18.84
CA ILE A 309 5.29 9.33 19.90
C ILE A 309 6.07 10.60 19.61
N MET A 310 6.59 10.76 18.39
CA MET A 310 7.34 11.95 17.97
C MET A 310 6.54 13.23 18.21
N SER A 311 5.28 13.27 17.79
CA SER A 311 4.43 14.44 18.00
C SER A 311 4.28 14.77 19.48
N ILE A 312 4.12 13.78 20.35
CA ILE A 312 3.93 14.01 21.78
C ILE A 312 5.25 14.43 22.45
N THR A 313 6.37 13.73 22.18
CA THR A 313 7.63 13.94 22.89
C THR A 313 8.44 15.12 22.37
N MET A 314 8.30 15.49 21.10
CA MET A 314 9.12 16.52 20.44
C MET A 314 8.37 17.84 20.20
N TYR A 315 7.24 18.07 20.89
CA TYR A 315 6.37 19.24 20.67
C TYR A 315 7.12 20.58 20.83
N ALA A 316 8.07 20.65 21.77
CA ALA A 316 8.83 21.87 22.06
C ALA A 316 10.02 22.07 21.12
N THR A 317 10.43 21.04 20.38
CA THR A 317 11.64 21.04 19.55
C THR A 317 11.36 21.13 18.05
N LEU A 318 10.18 20.68 17.59
CA LEU A 318 9.85 20.67 16.17
C LEU A 318 9.09 21.95 15.77
N PRO A 319 9.40 22.56 14.61
CA PRO A 319 8.60 23.66 14.09
C PRO A 319 7.17 23.21 13.83
N PHE A 320 6.20 24.09 14.06
CA PHE A 320 4.77 23.80 14.00
C PHE A 320 4.34 23.03 12.73
N ASN A 321 4.92 23.36 11.58
CA ASN A 321 4.62 22.71 10.30
C ASN A 321 5.00 21.22 10.28
N VAL A 322 6.15 20.86 10.86
CA VAL A 322 6.62 19.46 10.95
C VAL A 322 5.87 18.73 12.06
N TYR A 323 5.59 19.42 13.16
CA TYR A 323 4.77 18.91 14.25
C TYR A 323 3.36 18.49 13.75
N MET A 324 2.69 19.33 12.96
CA MET A 324 1.34 19.03 12.44
C MET A 324 1.35 17.94 11.34
N MET A 325 2.48 17.73 10.65
CA MET A 325 2.58 16.66 9.65
C MET A 325 2.47 15.27 10.28
N GLY A 326 3.10 15.02 11.43
CA GLY A 326 3.09 13.71 12.09
C GLY A 326 1.67 13.16 12.35
N PRO A 327 0.81 13.89 13.08
CA PRO A 327 -0.56 13.47 13.35
C PRO A 327 -1.39 13.42 12.07
N THR A 328 -1.15 14.32 11.12
CA THR A 328 -1.86 14.32 9.83
C THR A 328 -1.58 13.05 9.02
N PHE A 329 -0.30 12.65 8.93
CA PHE A 329 0.10 11.41 8.26
C PHE A 329 -0.38 10.17 9.02
N SER A 330 -0.29 10.18 10.35
CA SER A 330 -0.81 9.12 11.23
C SER A 330 -2.31 8.90 11.01
N ILE A 331 -3.13 9.96 11.10
CA ILE A 331 -4.57 9.92 10.84
C ILE A 331 -4.84 9.46 9.39
N GLY A 332 -4.10 10.00 8.42
CA GLY A 332 -4.24 9.60 7.01
C GLY A 332 -3.99 8.11 6.80
N LEU A 333 -2.92 7.56 7.36
CA LEU A 333 -2.59 6.14 7.29
C LEU A 333 -3.64 5.28 8.00
N VAL A 334 -4.11 5.69 9.18
CA VAL A 334 -5.19 5.02 9.91
C VAL A 334 -6.46 4.98 9.07
N LEU A 335 -6.84 6.09 8.43
CA LEU A 335 -8.05 6.16 7.60
C LEU A 335 -7.93 5.27 6.35
N ILE A 336 -6.81 5.35 5.62
CA ILE A 336 -6.57 4.57 4.41
C ILE A 336 -6.54 3.08 4.75
N LEU A 337 -5.77 2.69 5.76
CA LEU A 337 -5.65 1.28 6.14
C LEU A 337 -6.96 0.74 6.68
N ASN A 338 -7.68 1.47 7.54
CA ASN A 338 -9.01 1.06 7.99
C ASN A 338 -9.99 0.95 6.83
N ALA A 339 -9.95 1.82 5.82
CA ALA A 339 -10.81 1.70 4.64
C ALA A 339 -10.50 0.42 3.83
N ILE A 340 -9.21 0.11 3.63
CA ILE A 340 -8.78 -1.10 2.92
C ILE A 340 -9.13 -2.36 3.73
N LEU A 341 -8.74 -2.42 5.01
CA LEU A 341 -9.00 -3.57 5.88
C LEU A 341 -10.50 -3.78 6.09
N LYS A 342 -11.30 -2.72 6.21
CA LYS A 342 -12.76 -2.81 6.26
C LYS A 342 -13.31 -3.42 4.98
N SER A 343 -12.83 -2.96 3.81
CA SER A 343 -13.21 -3.53 2.52
C SER A 343 -12.90 -5.02 2.45
N VAL A 344 -11.70 -5.42 2.90
CA VAL A 344 -11.27 -6.82 2.95
C VAL A 344 -12.09 -7.66 3.92
N SER A 345 -12.34 -7.16 5.13
CA SER A 345 -13.16 -7.85 6.14
C SER A 345 -14.59 -8.07 5.65
N TYR A 346 -15.10 -7.17 4.80
CA TYR A 346 -16.42 -7.28 4.24
C TYR A 346 -16.54 -8.43 3.23
N TYR A 347 -15.45 -8.89 2.60
CA TYR A 347 -15.48 -10.07 1.70
C TYR A 347 -15.97 -11.31 2.43
N GLU A 348 -15.50 -11.51 3.65
CA GLU A 348 -15.87 -12.68 4.44
C GLU A 348 -17.36 -12.67 4.75
N ILE A 349 -17.89 -11.53 5.19
CA ILE A 349 -19.30 -11.37 5.54
C ILE A 349 -20.18 -11.58 4.31
N LEU A 350 -19.87 -10.87 3.22
CA LEU A 350 -20.64 -10.90 1.99
C LEU A 350 -20.61 -12.31 1.36
N SER A 351 -19.44 -12.93 1.30
CA SER A 351 -19.32 -14.29 0.76
C SER A 351 -19.98 -15.33 1.65
N LYS A 352 -19.92 -15.21 2.99
CA LYS A 352 -20.66 -16.10 3.91
C LYS A 352 -22.15 -15.99 3.71
N GLU A 353 -22.68 -14.76 3.65
CA GLU A 353 -24.12 -14.54 3.48
C GLU A 353 -24.61 -15.02 2.11
N MET A 354 -23.86 -14.70 1.04
CA MET A 354 -24.14 -15.19 -0.31
C MET A 354 -24.15 -16.72 -0.36
N LEU A 355 -23.13 -17.38 0.21
CA LEU A 355 -23.05 -18.84 0.24
C LEU A 355 -24.14 -19.46 1.12
N HIS A 356 -24.51 -18.83 2.22
CA HIS A 356 -25.63 -19.30 3.05
C HIS A 356 -26.93 -19.30 2.26
N ARG A 357 -27.23 -18.21 1.54
CA ARG A 357 -28.40 -18.14 0.64
C ARG A 357 -28.32 -19.18 -0.48
N TRP A 358 -27.15 -19.40 -1.07
CA TRP A 358 -26.96 -20.37 -2.15
C TRP A 358 -27.13 -21.82 -1.68
N LYS A 359 -26.61 -22.15 -0.50
CA LYS A 359 -26.74 -23.49 0.11
C LYS A 359 -28.18 -23.80 0.53
N ASN A 360 -28.95 -22.77 0.88
CA ASN A 360 -30.36 -22.91 1.23
C ASN A 360 -31.31 -22.78 0.03
N ASP A 361 -30.81 -22.42 -1.16
CA ASP A 361 -31.63 -22.36 -2.36
C ASP A 361 -31.81 -23.77 -2.94
N ALA A 362 -33.01 -24.31 -2.75
CA ALA A 362 -33.41 -25.60 -3.31
C ALA A 362 -33.13 -25.68 -4.81
N ARG A 363 -33.24 -24.57 -5.57
CA ARG A 363 -32.94 -24.58 -7.02
C ARG A 363 -31.46 -24.81 -7.32
N LEU A 364 -30.55 -24.39 -6.44
CA LEU A 364 -29.12 -24.62 -6.61
C LEU A 364 -28.68 -26.00 -6.09
N VAL A 365 -29.31 -26.48 -5.02
CA VAL A 365 -28.86 -27.67 -4.28
C VAL A 365 -29.65 -28.94 -4.60
N ALA A 366 -30.94 -28.82 -4.89
CA ALA A 366 -31.84 -29.94 -5.16
C ALA A 366 -32.53 -29.76 -6.52
N TRP A 367 -32.14 -30.56 -7.52
CA TRP A 367 -33.07 -31.13 -8.51
C TRP A 367 -32.31 -32.14 -9.40
N GLY A 368 -32.77 -33.39 -9.31
CA GLY A 368 -32.70 -34.57 -10.19
C GLY A 368 -31.51 -34.85 -11.12
N ILE A 369 -30.94 -33.86 -11.78
CA ILE A 369 -30.03 -34.03 -12.93
C ILE A 369 -28.64 -33.40 -12.65
N LEU A 370 -28.50 -32.55 -11.62
CA LEU A 370 -27.27 -31.79 -11.34
C LEU A 370 -26.75 -31.98 -9.88
N LYS A 371 -26.79 -33.20 -9.33
CA LYS A 371 -26.26 -33.51 -7.98
C LYS A 371 -24.83 -33.01 -7.75
N GLU A 372 -23.99 -33.06 -8.79
CA GLU A 372 -22.62 -32.54 -8.73
C GLU A 372 -22.54 -31.04 -8.46
N HIS A 373 -23.51 -30.26 -8.96
CA HIS A 373 -23.52 -28.81 -8.79
C HIS A 373 -23.97 -28.43 -7.39
N GLY A 374 -24.99 -29.12 -6.86
CA GLY A 374 -25.36 -29.01 -5.46
C GLY A 374 -24.19 -29.35 -4.54
N ARG A 375 -23.44 -30.42 -4.82
CA ARG A 375 -22.21 -30.77 -4.08
C ARG A 375 -21.15 -29.66 -4.15
N ARG A 376 -20.94 -29.06 -5.33
CA ARG A 376 -19.98 -27.95 -5.50
C ARG A 376 -20.40 -26.71 -4.70
N VAL A 377 -21.68 -26.34 -4.72
CA VAL A 377 -22.21 -25.20 -3.93
C VAL A 377 -22.08 -25.47 -2.43
N VAL A 378 -22.36 -26.68 -1.98
CA VAL A 378 -22.19 -27.07 -0.56
C VAL A 378 -20.72 -27.02 -0.15
N ALA A 379 -19.80 -27.45 -1.02
CA ALA A 379 -18.37 -27.45 -0.79
C ALA A 379 -17.70 -26.06 -0.90
N MET A 380 -18.40 -25.06 -1.44
CA MET A 380 -17.87 -23.70 -1.51
C MET A 380 -17.62 -23.12 -0.13
N ARG A 381 -16.49 -22.42 -0.03
CA ARG A 381 -16.03 -21.72 1.16
C ARG A 381 -16.06 -20.20 0.96
N PRO A 382 -16.26 -19.43 2.04
CA PRO A 382 -16.18 -17.98 1.96
C PRO A 382 -14.78 -17.54 1.53
N ILE A 383 -14.71 -16.36 0.95
CA ILE A 383 -13.44 -15.72 0.59
C ILE A 383 -12.78 -15.25 1.88
N LEU A 384 -11.57 -15.77 2.14
CA LEU A 384 -10.78 -15.47 3.33
C LEU A 384 -9.43 -14.90 2.88
N VAL A 385 -9.03 -13.80 3.52
CA VAL A 385 -7.75 -13.13 3.28
C VAL A 385 -6.93 -13.24 4.56
N TYR A 386 -5.66 -13.60 4.42
CA TYR A 386 -4.78 -13.88 5.56
C TYR A 386 -3.62 -12.90 5.61
N ILE A 387 -3.13 -12.69 6.83
CA ILE A 387 -1.83 -12.10 7.15
C ILE A 387 -0.91 -13.27 7.50
N GLY A 388 0.28 -13.30 6.94
CA GLY A 388 1.16 -14.45 7.09
C GLY A 388 2.52 -14.26 6.47
N VAL A 389 3.36 -15.28 6.59
CA VAL A 389 4.65 -15.35 5.90
C VAL A 389 4.58 -16.50 4.92
N TRP A 390 4.65 -16.18 3.62
CA TRP A 390 4.58 -17.20 2.57
C TRP A 390 3.32 -18.07 2.71
N ARG A 391 3.48 -19.39 2.90
CA ARG A 391 2.38 -20.35 3.04
C ARG A 391 1.84 -20.45 4.47
N THR A 392 2.49 -19.81 5.44
CA THR A 392 2.04 -19.82 6.83
C THR A 392 1.03 -18.70 7.05
N ASN A 393 -0.24 -19.09 7.18
CA ASN A 393 -1.32 -18.17 7.55
C ASN A 393 -1.25 -17.94 9.07
N LEU A 394 -0.94 -16.71 9.49
CA LEU A 394 -0.83 -16.36 10.90
C LEU A 394 -2.17 -15.86 11.44
N LEU A 395 -2.77 -14.88 10.75
CA LEU A 395 -4.00 -14.22 11.19
C LEU A 395 -4.95 -14.06 10.01
N GLN A 396 -6.25 -14.17 10.27
CA GLN A 396 -7.29 -13.88 9.29
C GLN A 396 -7.72 -12.43 9.41
N ILE A 397 -7.93 -11.75 8.28
CA ILE A 397 -8.45 -10.38 8.26
C ILE A 397 -9.97 -10.42 8.45
N ASN A 398 -10.40 -10.37 9.71
CA ASN A 398 -11.81 -10.30 10.10
C ASN A 398 -12.11 -8.97 10.83
N ILE A 399 -13.39 -8.70 11.13
CA ILE A 399 -13.81 -7.50 11.88
C ILE A 399 -13.12 -7.44 13.25
N GLU A 400 -12.93 -8.58 13.90
CA GLU A 400 -12.29 -8.65 15.22
C GLU A 400 -10.83 -8.18 15.16
N LEU A 401 -10.07 -8.59 14.15
CA LEU A 401 -8.72 -8.13 13.91
C LEU A 401 -8.68 -6.62 13.69
N LEU A 402 -9.66 -6.04 12.96
CA LEU A 402 -9.75 -4.60 12.75
C LEU A 402 -9.91 -3.84 14.08
N CYS A 403 -10.77 -4.33 14.97
CA CYS A 403 -10.96 -3.75 16.30
C CYS A 403 -9.70 -3.90 17.17
N ARG A 404 -9.12 -5.10 17.21
CA ARG A 404 -7.89 -5.39 17.97
C ARG A 404 -6.69 -4.60 17.46
N TRP A 405 -6.58 -4.37 16.15
CA TRP A 405 -5.47 -3.63 15.55
C TRP A 405 -5.48 -2.16 15.97
N ASN A 406 -6.64 -1.49 15.94
CA ASN A 406 -6.75 -0.11 16.41
C ASN A 406 -6.45 0.00 17.92
N ALA A 407 -6.93 -0.95 18.72
CA ALA A 407 -6.61 -1.00 20.15
C ALA A 407 -5.11 -1.21 20.38
N ALA A 408 -4.48 -2.15 19.66
CA ALA A 408 -3.05 -2.43 19.78
C ALA A 408 -2.17 -1.22 19.44
N ILE A 409 -2.56 -0.38 18.48
CA ILE A 409 -1.84 0.87 18.19
C ILE A 409 -1.92 1.84 19.36
N VAL A 410 -3.12 2.02 19.92
CA VAL A 410 -3.32 2.92 21.07
C VAL A 410 -2.54 2.40 22.28
N ASP A 411 -2.67 1.12 22.60
CA ASP A 411 -1.98 0.48 23.72
C ASP A 411 -0.46 0.53 23.54
N ALA A 412 0.06 0.27 22.34
CA ALA A 412 1.49 0.37 22.07
C ALA A 412 2.00 1.82 22.19
N THR A 413 1.24 2.79 21.68
CA THR A 413 1.59 4.21 21.80
C THR A 413 1.61 4.63 23.28
N ILE A 414 0.59 4.27 24.04
CA ILE A 414 0.50 4.57 25.48
C ILE A 414 1.62 3.89 26.26
N THR A 415 1.87 2.61 26.01
CA THR A 415 2.90 1.84 26.71
C THR A 415 4.28 2.47 26.51
N VAL A 416 4.63 2.82 25.27
CA VAL A 416 5.92 3.45 24.99
C VAL A 416 6.05 4.83 25.63
N LEU A 417 4.94 5.60 25.69
CA LEU A 417 4.93 6.90 26.38
C LEU A 417 5.12 6.74 27.89
N LEU A 418 4.47 5.76 28.52
CA LEU A 418 4.56 5.50 29.96
C LEU A 418 5.91 4.90 30.38
N THR A 419 6.59 4.16 29.51
CA THR A 419 7.94 3.65 29.80
C THR A 419 9.05 4.69 29.61
N ASN A 420 8.75 5.82 28.95
CA ASN A 420 9.69 6.92 28.72
C ASN A 420 9.53 8.09 29.71
N THR A 421 8.58 7.99 30.65
CA THR A 421 8.47 8.83 31.86
C THR A 421 9.06 8.09 33.04
#